data_AF-A0A022XGK7-F1
#
_entry.id   AF-A0A022XGK7-F1
#
_cell.length_a   1.000
_cell.length_b   1.000
_cell.length_c   1.000
_cell.angle_alpha   90.00
_cell.angle_beta   90.00
_cell.angle_gamma   90.00
#
_symmetry.space_group_name_H-M   'P 1'
#
loop_
_entity.id
_entity.type
_entity.pdbx_description
1 polymer ?
#
loop_
_entity_poly.entity_id
_entity_poly.type
_entity_poly.pdbx_seq_one_letter_code
_entity_poly.pdbx_strand_id
1 'polypeptide(L)'
;MADSIPQVQIELPGDVEMEESTAPTAEEDPSAETTKDEEKDKESGDQETQPPAEPEVHSQQAVFLNYLTSPIVQLVLGKDEEQTILTAHQAVLESSPFFAAKLAQCEQTGERRIHLEDELTDTVACFLQFQYTGEYFPRLLPSGKDLEQDPAIPKVDASGEQLLKHARIYSLAEKLGNEKLKLLAQNKIGSIESSATGEIEYARYVYSHTTPEDTAIRGPVARFWAKMSDVLRHDAEEQFKALCLEHPQFSFDLLNRVLDMKEKRARERDNTSSPAFKGPARKRSRAF
;
A
#
# COMPACT_ATOMS: atom_id res chain seq x y z
N MET A 1 -22.96 -34.01 -44.37
CA MET A 1 -23.82 -33.37 -43.36
C MET A 1 -22.96 -32.29 -42.72
N ALA A 2 -23.22 -31.04 -43.08
CA ALA A 2 -22.47 -29.88 -42.60
C ALA A 2 -23.34 -29.22 -41.53
N ASP A 3 -22.86 -29.19 -40.29
CA ASP A 3 -23.54 -28.53 -39.17
C ASP A 3 -23.36 -27.02 -39.28
N SER A 4 -24.49 -26.34 -39.45
CA SER A 4 -24.61 -24.88 -39.47
C SER A 4 -24.53 -24.32 -38.06
N ILE A 5 -23.59 -23.41 -37.83
CA ILE A 5 -23.43 -22.63 -36.59
C ILE A 5 -24.54 -21.58 -36.51
N PRO A 6 -25.23 -21.39 -35.36
CA PRO A 6 -26.25 -20.36 -35.23
C PRO A 6 -25.61 -18.96 -35.17
N GLN A 7 -26.02 -18.07 -36.07
CA GLN A 7 -25.73 -16.64 -36.02
C GLN A 7 -26.54 -15.99 -34.90
N VAL A 8 -25.86 -15.41 -33.91
CA VAL A 8 -26.48 -14.51 -32.93
C VAL A 8 -26.39 -13.08 -33.49
N GLN A 9 -27.55 -12.50 -33.76
CA GLN A 9 -27.74 -11.17 -34.31
C GLN A 9 -27.73 -10.17 -33.14
N ILE A 10 -26.71 -9.32 -33.08
CA ILE A 10 -26.61 -8.26 -32.07
C ILE A 10 -27.29 -7.02 -32.67
N GLU A 11 -28.46 -6.66 -32.15
CA GLU A 11 -29.12 -5.39 -32.45
C GLU A 11 -28.38 -4.23 -31.75
N LEU A 12 -27.89 -3.28 -32.53
CA LEU A 12 -27.34 -2.02 -32.04
C LEU A 12 -28.49 -1.04 -31.80
N PRO A 13 -28.60 -0.39 -30.61
CA PRO A 13 -29.48 0.77 -30.47
C PRO A 13 -28.91 1.96 -31.25
N GLY A 14 -29.78 2.62 -32.01
CA GLY A 14 -29.46 3.60 -33.05
C GLY A 14 -28.98 4.97 -32.55
N ASP A 15 -28.46 5.72 -33.51
CA ASP A 15 -28.01 7.11 -33.43
C ASP A 15 -29.02 8.02 -32.72
N VAL A 16 -28.53 8.82 -31.77
CA VAL A 16 -29.26 9.96 -31.22
C VAL A 16 -28.57 11.22 -31.71
N GLU A 17 -29.22 11.91 -32.63
CA GLU A 17 -28.80 13.20 -33.18
C GLU A 17 -28.91 14.33 -32.15
N MET A 18 -28.03 15.32 -32.33
CA MET A 18 -27.84 16.53 -31.50
C MET A 18 -29.03 17.50 -31.58
N GLU A 19 -29.41 18.09 -30.44
CA GLU A 19 -30.13 19.36 -30.42
C GLU A 19 -29.29 20.47 -29.78
N GLU A 20 -29.11 21.52 -30.57
CA GLU A 20 -28.56 22.84 -30.27
C GLU A 20 -29.57 23.64 -29.44
N SER A 21 -29.13 24.30 -28.36
CA SER A 21 -29.93 25.33 -27.70
C SER A 21 -29.07 26.51 -27.27
N THR A 22 -29.45 27.65 -27.85
CA THR A 22 -28.87 28.98 -27.74
C THR A 22 -29.35 29.72 -26.47
N ALA A 23 -28.60 30.78 -26.13
CA ALA A 23 -28.60 31.58 -24.91
C ALA A 23 -29.94 32.26 -24.50
N PRO A 24 -29.96 32.92 -23.33
CA PRO A 24 -30.04 34.38 -23.40
C PRO A 24 -29.11 35.15 -22.44
N THR A 25 -29.04 36.44 -22.77
CA THR A 25 -28.15 37.54 -22.37
C THR A 25 -28.53 38.28 -21.07
N ALA A 26 -27.56 39.10 -20.65
CA ALA A 26 -27.45 39.97 -19.48
C ALA A 26 -28.54 41.06 -19.28
N GLU A 27 -28.61 41.56 -18.04
CA GLU A 27 -29.02 42.95 -17.71
C GLU A 27 -28.08 43.57 -16.65
N GLU A 28 -27.96 44.90 -16.79
CA GLU A 28 -27.02 45.94 -16.34
C GLU A 28 -27.10 46.35 -14.84
N ASP A 29 -25.97 46.64 -14.14
CA ASP A 29 -25.28 47.96 -13.92
C ASP A 29 -25.82 48.69 -12.64
N PRO A 30 -25.21 49.73 -11.98
CA PRO A 30 -24.27 50.72 -12.52
C PRO A 30 -23.14 51.29 -11.61
N SER A 31 -22.30 52.12 -12.26
CA SER A 31 -21.65 53.37 -11.79
C SER A 31 -20.35 53.31 -10.97
N ALA A 32 -19.23 53.81 -11.56
CA ALA A 32 -18.76 55.20 -11.37
C ALA A 32 -17.37 55.48 -12.04
N GLU A 33 -17.44 56.27 -13.12
CA GLU A 33 -16.57 57.33 -13.65
C GLU A 33 -15.10 57.61 -13.17
N THR A 34 -14.25 57.85 -14.20
CA THR A 34 -13.21 58.93 -14.37
C THR A 34 -11.90 58.85 -13.56
N THR A 35 -10.69 59.18 -14.05
CA THR A 35 -10.20 60.07 -15.14
C THR A 35 -8.70 59.81 -15.45
N LYS A 36 -8.31 60.07 -16.71
CA LYS A 36 -7.02 60.50 -17.31
C LYS A 36 -5.75 60.70 -16.45
N ASP A 37 -4.58 60.30 -16.98
CA ASP A 37 -3.58 61.23 -17.55
C ASP A 37 -2.42 60.53 -18.30
N GLU A 38 -1.83 61.28 -19.23
CA GLU A 38 -0.93 60.91 -20.32
C GLU A 38 0.58 60.81 -19.96
N GLU A 39 1.29 60.03 -20.78
CA GLU A 39 2.70 60.12 -21.27
C GLU A 39 3.81 60.82 -20.44
N LYS A 40 4.98 60.16 -20.27
CA LYS A 40 6.18 60.36 -21.12
C LYS A 40 7.41 59.52 -20.70
N ASP A 41 8.18 59.14 -21.71
CA ASP A 41 9.48 58.44 -21.76
C ASP A 41 10.51 58.71 -20.65
N LYS A 42 11.24 57.64 -20.29
CA LYS A 42 12.71 57.65 -20.15
C LYS A 42 13.30 56.24 -20.22
N GLU A 43 14.09 56.01 -21.26
CA GLU A 43 14.96 54.86 -21.52
C GLU A 43 16.16 54.83 -20.54
N SER A 44 16.48 53.64 -19.99
CA SER A 44 17.86 53.19 -19.67
C SER A 44 17.88 51.82 -18.97
N GLY A 45 18.65 50.88 -19.52
CA GLY A 45 19.59 50.07 -18.73
C GLY A 45 19.15 48.69 -18.23
N ASP A 46 19.21 47.71 -19.14
CA ASP A 46 19.77 46.36 -19.00
C ASP A 46 20.00 45.79 -17.58
N GLN A 47 19.24 44.75 -17.22
CA GLN A 47 19.68 43.63 -16.40
C GLN A 47 18.68 42.46 -16.54
N GLU A 48 18.97 41.55 -17.48
CA GLU A 48 18.40 40.20 -17.50
C GLU A 48 18.66 39.53 -16.14
N THR A 49 17.62 39.44 -15.32
CA THR A 49 17.61 38.56 -14.16
C THR A 49 16.77 37.35 -14.56
N GLN A 50 17.44 36.27 -14.99
CA GLN A 50 16.79 34.97 -15.13
C GLN A 50 16.21 34.58 -13.75
N PRO A 51 14.90 34.33 -13.62
CA PRO A 51 14.39 33.71 -12.41
C PRO A 51 14.95 32.28 -12.30
N PRO A 52 15.34 31.82 -11.10
CA PRO A 52 15.86 30.47 -10.88
C PRO A 52 14.82 29.43 -11.30
N ALA A 53 15.27 28.38 -11.98
CA ALA A 53 14.44 27.23 -12.33
C ALA A 53 13.75 26.67 -11.07
N GLU A 54 12.44 26.84 -10.98
CA GLU A 54 11.61 26.18 -10.00
C GLU A 54 11.57 24.67 -10.32
N PRO A 55 11.60 23.78 -9.31
CA PRO A 55 11.52 22.34 -9.55
C PRO A 55 10.19 22.02 -10.23
N GLU A 56 10.24 21.42 -11.42
CA GLU A 56 9.04 21.03 -12.16
C GLU A 56 8.19 20.08 -11.32
N VAL A 57 7.10 20.62 -10.77
CA VAL A 57 6.06 19.80 -10.14
C VAL A 57 5.32 19.12 -11.29
N HIS A 58 5.83 17.97 -11.74
CA HIS A 58 5.16 17.18 -12.77
C HIS A 58 3.74 16.86 -12.28
N SER A 59 2.74 17.42 -12.94
CA SER A 59 1.35 17.08 -12.70
C SER A 59 1.15 15.58 -12.92
N GLN A 60 0.16 14.96 -12.27
CA GLN A 60 -0.14 13.53 -12.49
C GLN A 60 -0.39 13.21 -13.97
N GLN A 61 -0.90 14.18 -14.74
CA GLN A 61 -1.04 14.09 -16.19
C GLN A 61 0.32 14.00 -16.91
N ALA A 62 1.32 14.79 -16.51
CA ALA A 62 2.66 14.72 -17.10
C ALA A 62 3.34 13.37 -16.85
N VAL A 63 3.18 12.81 -15.64
CA VAL A 63 3.69 11.48 -15.30
C VAL A 63 3.00 10.39 -16.13
N PHE A 64 1.69 10.47 -16.30
CA PHE A 64 0.93 9.51 -17.10
C PHE A 64 1.33 9.55 -18.58
N LEU A 65 1.53 10.74 -19.16
CA LEU A 65 2.01 10.89 -20.54
C LEU A 65 3.43 10.34 -20.72
N ASN A 66 4.30 10.52 -19.73
CA ASN A 66 5.62 9.90 -19.72
C ASN A 66 5.51 8.36 -19.80
N TYR A 67 4.61 7.75 -19.02
CA TYR A 67 4.39 6.31 -19.10
C TYR A 67 3.99 5.86 -20.51
N LEU A 68 3.00 6.52 -21.14
CA LEU A 68 2.49 6.15 -22.47
C LEU A 68 3.50 6.34 -23.60
N THR A 69 4.47 7.24 -23.45
CA THR A 69 5.52 7.48 -24.45
C THR A 69 6.73 6.56 -24.28
N SER A 70 6.86 5.93 -23.11
CA SER A 70 7.95 5.00 -22.83
C SER A 70 7.72 3.63 -23.50
N PRO A 71 8.80 2.92 -23.90
CA PRO A 71 8.69 1.59 -24.49
C PRO A 71 8.03 0.58 -23.54
N ILE A 72 7.43 -0.46 -24.11
CA ILE A 72 6.85 -1.56 -23.33
C ILE A 72 7.92 -2.63 -23.07
N VAL A 73 7.95 -3.13 -21.83
CA VAL A 73 8.83 -4.19 -21.36
C VAL A 73 7.99 -5.39 -20.94
N GLN A 74 8.46 -6.59 -21.27
CA GLN A 74 7.83 -7.85 -20.89
C GLN A 74 8.41 -8.35 -19.57
N LEU A 75 7.55 -8.65 -18.60
CA LEU A 75 7.87 -9.29 -17.33
C LEU A 75 7.42 -10.75 -17.42
N VAL A 76 8.35 -11.69 -17.29
CA VAL A 76 8.06 -13.13 -17.34
C VAL A 76 8.14 -13.68 -15.95
N LEU A 77 6.99 -14.12 -15.44
CA LEU A 77 6.74 -14.47 -14.05
C LEU A 77 6.56 -15.98 -13.92
N GLY A 78 7.07 -16.57 -12.84
CA GLY A 78 6.96 -18.01 -12.59
C GLY A 78 8.00 -18.87 -13.30
N LYS A 79 7.92 -20.18 -13.08
CA LYS A 79 8.86 -21.19 -13.59
C LYS A 79 8.19 -22.12 -14.59
N ASP A 80 8.98 -22.61 -15.54
CA ASP A 80 8.61 -23.67 -16.49
C ASP A 80 7.24 -23.44 -17.18
N GLU A 81 6.28 -24.34 -16.97
CA GLU A 81 4.96 -24.36 -17.62
C GLU A 81 3.95 -23.37 -17.00
N GLU A 82 4.25 -22.79 -15.84
CA GLU A 82 3.40 -21.78 -15.17
C GLU A 82 3.82 -20.34 -15.51
N GLN A 83 4.66 -20.16 -16.54
CA GLN A 83 5.11 -18.84 -16.94
C GLN A 83 3.97 -17.95 -17.42
N THR A 84 3.81 -16.81 -16.78
CA THR A 84 2.88 -15.76 -17.20
C THR A 84 3.66 -14.53 -17.65
N ILE A 85 3.26 -13.95 -18.78
CA ILE A 85 3.87 -12.72 -19.30
C ILE A 85 2.95 -11.54 -18.98
N LEU A 86 3.46 -10.59 -18.21
CA LEU A 86 2.86 -9.27 -18.05
C LEU A 86 3.63 -8.23 -18.86
N THR A 87 2.95 -7.18 -19.31
CA THR A 87 3.58 -6.07 -20.01
C THR A 87 3.37 -4.78 -19.23
N ALA A 88 4.43 -3.99 -19.09
CA ALA A 88 4.38 -2.70 -18.43
C ALA A 88 5.21 -1.66 -19.20
N HIS A 89 4.88 -0.40 -19.00
CA HIS A 89 5.64 0.72 -19.57
C HIS A 89 6.98 0.86 -18.83
N GLN A 90 8.07 1.10 -19.55
CA GLN A 90 9.42 1.18 -18.97
C GLN A 90 9.49 2.22 -17.84
N ALA A 91 8.92 3.41 -18.05
CA ALA A 91 8.97 4.51 -17.08
C ALA A 91 8.25 4.19 -15.75
N VAL A 92 7.34 3.21 -15.73
CA VAL A 92 6.67 2.73 -14.50
C VAL A 92 7.65 1.93 -13.65
N LEU A 93 8.45 1.09 -14.30
CA LEU A 93 9.42 0.20 -13.66
C LEU A 93 10.67 0.95 -13.18
N GLU A 94 11.07 2.02 -13.88
CA GLU A 94 12.28 2.82 -13.54
C GLU A 94 12.27 3.42 -12.13
N SER A 95 11.09 3.62 -11.54
CA SER A 95 10.97 4.10 -10.16
C SER A 95 11.57 3.15 -9.12
N SER A 96 11.71 1.86 -9.45
CA SER A 96 12.33 0.85 -8.59
C SER A 96 13.81 0.70 -8.92
N PRO A 97 14.72 0.82 -7.93
CA PRO A 97 16.15 0.60 -8.13
C PRO A 97 16.48 -0.79 -8.71
N PHE A 98 15.71 -1.82 -8.32
CA PHE A 98 15.86 -3.17 -8.84
C PHE A 98 15.59 -3.23 -10.34
N PHE A 99 14.47 -2.65 -10.78
CA PHE A 99 14.11 -2.65 -12.20
C PHE A 99 14.98 -1.70 -13.02
N ALA A 100 15.37 -0.54 -12.49
CA ALA A 100 16.31 0.36 -13.16
C ALA A 100 17.62 -0.35 -13.53
N ALA A 101 18.17 -1.17 -12.62
CA ALA A 101 19.36 -1.98 -12.89
C ALA A 101 19.12 -3.05 -13.98
N LYS A 102 17.93 -3.67 -14.01
CA LYS A 102 17.56 -4.66 -15.03
C LYS A 102 17.30 -4.03 -16.40
N LEU A 103 16.67 -2.87 -16.43
CA LEU A 103 16.41 -2.10 -17.65
C LEU A 103 17.71 -1.66 -18.31
N ALA A 104 18.69 -1.18 -17.54
CA ALA A 104 20.02 -0.86 -18.06
C ALA A 104 20.71 -2.07 -18.74
N GLN A 105 20.47 -3.29 -18.26
CA GLN A 105 20.97 -4.52 -18.90
C GLN A 105 20.17 -4.86 -20.18
N CYS A 106 18.87 -4.61 -20.18
CA CYS A 106 18.01 -4.79 -21.36
C CYS A 106 18.41 -3.83 -22.50
N GLU A 107 18.81 -2.60 -22.19
CA GLU A 107 19.26 -1.63 -23.18
C GLU A 107 20.57 -2.05 -23.87
N GLN A 108 21.46 -2.74 -23.16
CA GLN A 108 22.72 -3.26 -23.70
C GLN A 108 22.52 -4.47 -24.62
N THR A 109 21.55 -5.33 -24.28
CA THR A 109 21.25 -6.56 -25.02
C THR A 109 20.22 -6.37 -26.13
N GLY A 110 19.41 -5.31 -26.06
CA GLY A 110 18.29 -5.03 -26.95
C GLY A 110 17.03 -5.85 -26.63
N GLU A 111 17.09 -6.77 -25.66
CA GLU A 111 15.97 -7.61 -25.27
C GLU A 111 15.17 -6.95 -24.13
N ARG A 112 13.96 -6.45 -24.45
CA ARG A 112 13.06 -5.81 -23.46
C ARG A 112 12.28 -6.85 -22.65
N ARG A 113 12.98 -7.83 -22.07
CA ARG A 113 12.39 -8.93 -21.30
C ARG A 113 13.10 -9.10 -19.96
N ILE A 114 12.34 -9.08 -18.88
CA ILE A 114 12.83 -9.27 -17.51
C ILE A 114 12.21 -10.54 -16.94
N HIS A 115 13.05 -11.47 -16.49
CA HIS A 115 12.63 -12.72 -15.89
C HIS A 115 12.56 -12.58 -14.35
N LEU A 116 11.41 -12.95 -13.78
CA LEU A 116 11.10 -12.93 -12.36
C LEU A 116 10.53 -14.29 -11.95
N GLU A 117 11.39 -15.30 -11.95
CA GLU A 117 11.01 -16.71 -11.80
C GLU A 117 10.38 -17.05 -10.45
N ASP A 118 10.77 -16.35 -9.39
CA ASP A 118 10.27 -16.59 -8.03
C ASP A 118 9.01 -15.78 -7.68
N GLU A 119 8.55 -14.92 -8.59
CA GLU A 119 7.44 -14.00 -8.32
C GLU A 119 6.11 -14.50 -8.88
N LEU A 120 5.05 -14.34 -8.09
CA LEU A 120 3.69 -14.70 -8.48
C LEU A 120 3.03 -13.61 -9.32
N THR A 121 2.24 -14.02 -10.31
CA THR A 121 1.49 -13.13 -11.20
C THR A 121 0.66 -12.10 -10.44
N ASP A 122 -0.13 -12.53 -9.46
CA ASP A 122 -1.00 -11.64 -8.69
C ASP A 122 -0.22 -10.60 -7.89
N THR A 123 0.95 -10.98 -7.36
CA THR A 123 1.78 -10.08 -6.55
C THR A 123 2.40 -8.99 -7.42
N VAL A 124 2.91 -9.36 -8.60
CA VAL A 124 3.47 -8.40 -9.56
C VAL A 124 2.36 -7.54 -10.17
N ALA A 125 1.18 -8.10 -10.45
CA ALA A 125 0.03 -7.33 -10.93
C ALA A 125 -0.40 -6.26 -9.92
N CYS A 126 -0.44 -6.58 -8.62
CA CYS A 126 -0.71 -5.60 -7.57
C CYS A 126 0.37 -4.51 -7.50
N PHE A 127 1.65 -4.88 -7.66
CA PHE A 127 2.75 -3.91 -7.74
C PHE A 127 2.57 -2.96 -8.95
N LEU A 128 2.24 -3.49 -10.12
CA LEU A 128 2.00 -2.66 -11.31
C LEU A 128 0.79 -1.74 -11.10
N GLN A 129 -0.31 -2.26 -10.56
CA GLN A 129 -1.48 -1.45 -10.21
C GLN A 129 -1.11 -0.29 -9.28
N PHE A 130 -0.32 -0.58 -8.23
CA PHE A 130 0.19 0.45 -7.32
C PHE A 130 1.05 1.48 -8.05
N GLN A 131 1.91 1.06 -8.97
CA GLN A 131 2.78 1.99 -9.66
C GLN A 131 2.03 2.93 -10.61
N TYR A 132 0.91 2.48 -11.17
CA TYR A 132 0.03 3.33 -11.99
C TYR A 132 -0.88 4.24 -11.16
N THR A 133 -1.41 3.75 -10.04
CA THR A 133 -2.55 4.40 -9.35
C THR A 133 -2.22 4.88 -7.94
N GLY A 134 -1.08 4.49 -7.39
CA GLY A 134 -0.71 4.69 -5.99
C GLY A 134 -1.40 3.73 -5.02
N GLU A 135 -2.18 2.77 -5.51
CA GLU A 135 -3.01 1.89 -4.69
C GLU A 135 -3.18 0.51 -5.36
N TYR A 136 -3.53 -0.52 -4.60
CA TYR A 136 -3.90 -1.82 -5.16
C TYR A 136 -5.07 -2.45 -4.41
N PHE A 137 -5.81 -3.30 -5.12
CA PHE A 137 -7.05 -3.87 -4.59
C PHE A 137 -6.79 -4.98 -3.54
N PRO A 138 -7.56 -5.06 -2.44
CA PRO A 138 -8.62 -4.13 -2.02
C PRO A 138 -8.07 -2.80 -1.52
N ARG A 139 -8.68 -1.66 -1.88
CA ARG A 139 -8.16 -0.32 -1.51
C ARG A 139 -8.27 -0.07 -0.01
N LEU A 140 -7.32 0.69 0.55
CA LEU A 140 -7.41 1.14 1.94
C LEU A 140 -8.36 2.34 1.99
N LEU A 141 -9.43 2.25 2.78
CA LEU A 141 -10.41 3.34 2.89
C LEU A 141 -9.79 4.55 3.60
N PRO A 142 -10.33 5.78 3.41
CA PRO A 142 -9.81 6.99 4.05
C PRO A 142 -9.78 6.94 5.58
N SER A 143 -10.54 6.04 6.21
CA SER A 143 -10.47 5.77 7.65
C SER A 143 -9.09 5.23 8.10
N GLY A 144 -8.29 4.71 7.15
CA GLY A 144 -6.99 4.09 7.39
C GLY A 144 -7.06 2.76 8.15
N LYS A 145 -8.27 2.22 8.33
CA LYS A 145 -8.51 1.01 9.15
C LYS A 145 -9.20 -0.09 8.39
N ASP A 146 -10.01 0.25 7.40
CA ASP A 146 -10.88 -0.69 6.72
C ASP A 146 -10.47 -0.81 5.25
N LEU A 147 -10.61 -2.03 4.72
CA LEU A 147 -10.42 -2.31 3.30
C LEU A 147 -11.74 -2.19 2.55
N GLU A 148 -11.66 -1.85 1.27
CA GLU A 148 -12.78 -1.94 0.33
C GLU A 148 -13.39 -3.35 0.36
N GLN A 149 -14.71 -3.44 0.48
CA GLN A 149 -15.41 -4.71 0.58
C GLN A 149 -15.72 -5.27 -0.81
N ASP A 150 -15.53 -6.57 -0.96
CA ASP A 150 -15.89 -7.33 -2.14
C ASP A 150 -16.70 -8.56 -1.71
N PRO A 151 -17.90 -8.79 -2.26
CA PRO A 151 -18.71 -9.98 -1.97
C PRO A 151 -17.99 -11.31 -2.21
N ALA A 152 -16.98 -11.33 -3.09
CA ALA A 152 -16.18 -12.52 -3.36
C ALA A 152 -15.14 -12.81 -2.25
N ILE A 153 -14.81 -11.81 -1.42
CA ILE A 153 -13.80 -11.92 -0.37
C ILE A 153 -14.49 -12.12 0.99
N PRO A 154 -14.23 -13.23 1.69
CA PRO A 154 -14.77 -13.44 3.03
C PRO A 154 -14.34 -12.34 4.00
N LYS A 155 -15.24 -11.93 4.89
CA LYS A 155 -14.93 -10.90 5.90
C LYS A 155 -13.81 -11.32 6.85
N VAL A 156 -13.78 -12.60 7.23
CA VAL A 156 -12.74 -13.18 8.09
C VAL A 156 -11.86 -14.08 7.25
N ASP A 157 -10.57 -13.85 7.30
CA ASP A 157 -9.56 -14.64 6.61
C ASP A 157 -9.32 -15.97 7.36
N ALA A 158 -10.08 -16.99 6.95
CA ALA A 158 -10.01 -18.31 7.56
C ALA A 158 -8.73 -19.07 7.16
N SER A 159 -8.34 -19.01 5.88
CA SER A 159 -7.20 -19.75 5.32
C SER A 159 -5.88 -18.99 5.40
N GLY A 160 -5.90 -17.67 5.59
CA GLY A 160 -4.71 -16.81 5.56
C GLY A 160 -4.41 -16.26 4.18
N GLU A 161 -5.25 -16.51 3.17
CA GLU A 161 -5.01 -16.08 1.78
C GLU A 161 -4.93 -14.55 1.65
N GLN A 162 -5.76 -13.81 2.40
CA GLN A 162 -5.74 -12.35 2.37
C GLN A 162 -4.45 -11.83 3.01
N LEU A 163 -4.09 -12.34 4.19
CA LEU A 163 -2.83 -12.01 4.85
C LEU A 163 -1.63 -12.32 3.96
N LEU A 164 -1.59 -13.51 3.36
CA LEU A 164 -0.51 -13.96 2.48
C LEU A 164 -0.38 -13.10 1.23
N LYS A 165 -1.49 -12.66 0.62
CA LYS A 165 -1.46 -11.72 -0.51
C LYS A 165 -0.66 -10.47 -0.15
N HIS A 166 -0.99 -9.81 0.96
CA HIS A 166 -0.30 -8.59 1.36
C HIS A 166 1.12 -8.85 1.87
N ALA A 167 1.38 -10.00 2.52
CA ALA A 167 2.71 -10.40 2.95
C ALA A 167 3.68 -10.60 1.77
N ARG A 168 3.19 -11.21 0.69
CA ARG A 168 3.94 -11.37 -0.57
C ARG A 168 4.25 -10.03 -1.21
N ILE A 169 3.26 -9.13 -1.27
CA ILE A 169 3.45 -7.77 -1.79
C ILE A 169 4.45 -6.99 -0.93
N TYR A 170 4.40 -7.15 0.39
CA TYR A 170 5.36 -6.54 1.31
C TYR A 170 6.79 -7.02 1.04
N SER A 171 6.99 -8.32 0.88
CA SER A 171 8.30 -8.92 0.59
C SER A 171 8.83 -8.49 -0.78
N LEU A 172 7.95 -8.45 -1.79
CA LEU A 172 8.28 -7.94 -3.12
C LEU A 172 8.66 -6.45 -3.05
N ALA A 173 7.91 -5.63 -2.32
CA ALA A 173 8.18 -4.20 -2.20
C ALA A 173 9.57 -3.93 -1.61
N GLU A 174 9.99 -4.70 -0.60
CA GLU A 174 11.35 -4.64 -0.06
C GLU A 174 12.40 -5.01 -1.10
N LYS A 175 12.22 -6.14 -1.81
CA LYS A 175 13.11 -6.57 -2.90
C LYS A 175 13.24 -5.50 -4.00
N LEU A 176 12.15 -4.80 -4.28
CA LEU A 176 12.08 -3.74 -5.29
C LEU A 176 12.55 -2.36 -4.78
N GLY A 177 12.82 -2.21 -3.48
CA GLY A 177 13.16 -0.91 -2.87
C GLY A 177 12.01 0.10 -2.89
N ASN A 178 10.75 -0.37 -2.88
CA ASN A 178 9.56 0.48 -2.89
C ASN A 178 8.96 0.61 -1.48
N GLU A 179 9.49 1.56 -0.71
CA GLU A 179 9.07 1.81 0.68
C GLU A 179 7.58 2.20 0.80
N LYS A 180 7.03 2.91 -0.19
CA LYS A 180 5.62 3.32 -0.17
C LYS A 180 4.69 2.12 -0.29
N LEU A 181 5.01 1.18 -1.20
CA LEU A 181 4.25 -0.06 -1.34
C LEU A 181 4.42 -0.95 -0.11
N LYS A 182 5.63 -1.02 0.45
CA LYS A 182 5.93 -1.78 1.68
C LYS A 182 5.07 -1.30 2.85
N LEU A 183 5.02 0.02 3.07
CA LEU A 183 4.16 0.63 4.09
C LEU A 183 2.67 0.40 3.82
N LEU A 184 2.22 0.54 2.57
CA LEU A 184 0.83 0.30 2.20
C LEU A 184 0.43 -1.16 2.49
N ALA A 185 1.24 -2.12 2.10
CA ALA A 185 1.00 -3.54 2.39
C ALA A 185 0.94 -3.82 3.89
N GLN A 186 1.83 -3.22 4.68
CA GLN A 186 1.81 -3.32 6.15
C GLN A 186 0.50 -2.82 6.74
N ASN A 187 0.02 -1.67 6.29
CA ASN A 187 -1.25 -1.10 6.76
C ASN A 187 -2.43 -2.01 6.40
N LYS A 188 -2.46 -2.56 5.19
CA LYS A 188 -3.53 -3.49 4.77
C LYS A 188 -3.52 -4.79 5.57
N ILE A 189 -2.35 -5.34 5.90
CA ILE A 189 -2.24 -6.51 6.79
C ILE A 189 -2.90 -6.21 8.14
N GLY A 190 -2.63 -5.02 8.72
CA GLY A 190 -3.21 -4.61 9.99
C GLY A 190 -4.73 -4.41 9.99
N SER A 191 -5.35 -4.33 8.80
CA SER A 191 -6.79 -4.19 8.60
C SER A 191 -7.53 -5.52 8.44
N ILE A 192 -6.82 -6.64 8.32
CA ILE A 192 -7.44 -7.95 8.09
C ILE A 192 -7.83 -8.59 9.42
N GLU A 193 -9.08 -9.09 9.46
CA GLU A 193 -9.56 -9.95 10.53
C GLU A 193 -9.30 -11.41 10.15
N SER A 194 -8.55 -12.15 10.97
CA SER A 194 -8.01 -13.46 10.62
C SER A 194 -8.32 -14.53 11.67
N SER A 195 -8.34 -15.79 11.23
CA SER A 195 -8.43 -16.94 12.13
C SER A 195 -7.06 -17.36 12.66
N ALA A 196 -7.03 -18.16 13.74
CA ALA A 196 -5.78 -18.74 14.24
C ALA A 196 -5.07 -19.61 13.17
N THR A 197 -5.83 -20.29 12.29
CA THR A 197 -5.23 -21.10 11.22
C THR A 197 -4.58 -20.22 10.16
N GLY A 198 -5.26 -19.17 9.70
CA GLY A 198 -4.70 -18.23 8.73
C GLY A 198 -3.47 -17.49 9.25
N GLU A 199 -3.45 -17.17 10.55
CA GLU A 199 -2.30 -16.55 11.22
C GLU A 199 -1.09 -17.47 11.35
N ILE A 200 -1.27 -18.80 11.37
CA ILE A 200 -0.14 -19.75 11.34
C ILE A 200 0.53 -19.74 9.98
N GLU A 201 -0.26 -19.81 8.90
CA GLU A 201 0.29 -19.77 7.53
C GLU A 201 0.93 -18.41 7.24
N TYR A 202 0.31 -17.32 7.69
CA TYR A 202 0.88 -15.98 7.61
C TYR A 202 2.21 -15.88 8.37
N ALA A 203 2.27 -16.36 9.62
CA ALA A 203 3.50 -16.37 10.40
C ALA A 203 4.59 -17.21 9.72
N ARG A 204 4.25 -18.41 9.21
CA ARG A 204 5.21 -19.26 8.47
C ARG A 204 5.80 -18.50 7.28
N TYR A 205 4.97 -17.81 6.50
CA TYR A 205 5.43 -17.01 5.37
C TYR A 205 6.34 -15.87 5.81
N VAL A 206 5.93 -15.07 6.80
CA VAL A 206 6.72 -13.92 7.29
C VAL A 206 8.10 -14.37 7.75
N TYR A 207 8.19 -15.43 8.56
CA TYR A 207 9.47 -15.88 9.10
C TYR A 207 10.35 -16.64 8.10
N SER A 208 9.80 -17.05 6.96
CA SER A 208 10.58 -17.61 5.85
C SER A 208 11.07 -16.57 4.84
N HIS A 209 10.38 -15.43 4.68
CA HIS A 209 10.64 -14.47 3.60
C HIS A 209 11.15 -13.09 4.06
N THR A 210 11.31 -12.87 5.37
CA THR A 210 11.82 -11.61 5.93
C THR A 210 13.05 -11.84 6.79
N THR A 211 13.84 -10.81 7.10
CA THR A 211 15.01 -10.96 7.99
C THR A 211 14.62 -10.75 9.47
N PRO A 212 15.42 -11.24 10.44
CA PRO A 212 15.17 -11.03 11.87
C PRO A 212 15.04 -9.57 12.31
N GLU A 213 15.66 -8.64 11.57
CA GLU A 213 15.66 -7.21 11.86
C GLU A 213 14.33 -6.54 11.46
N ASP A 214 13.52 -7.20 10.62
CA ASP A 214 12.24 -6.69 10.15
C ASP A 214 11.14 -6.83 11.22
N THR A 215 11.30 -6.04 12.27
CA THR A 215 10.36 -5.94 13.38
C THR A 215 9.02 -5.32 12.99
N ALA A 216 8.96 -4.64 11.83
CA ALA A 216 7.78 -3.94 11.35
C ALA A 216 6.65 -4.92 10.99
N ILE A 217 6.99 -6.06 10.37
CA ILE A 217 6.04 -7.13 10.05
C ILE A 217 6.06 -8.27 11.08
N ARG A 218 7.22 -8.60 11.67
CA ARG A 218 7.33 -9.68 12.68
C ARG A 218 6.74 -9.32 14.04
N GLY A 219 6.86 -8.05 14.44
CA GLY A 219 6.36 -7.55 15.73
C GLY A 219 4.84 -7.71 15.89
N PRO A 220 4.02 -7.29 14.90
CA PRO A 220 2.58 -7.56 14.88
C PRO A 220 2.23 -9.06 15.00
N VAL A 221 2.92 -9.94 14.28
CA VAL A 221 2.72 -11.41 14.36
C VAL A 221 2.96 -11.91 15.79
N ALA A 222 4.11 -11.58 16.39
CA ALA A 222 4.40 -11.99 17.76
C ALA A 222 3.39 -11.41 18.78
N ARG A 223 2.91 -10.18 18.55
CA ARG A 223 1.86 -9.53 19.36
C ARG A 223 0.52 -10.23 19.28
N PHE A 224 0.14 -10.73 18.10
CA PHE A 224 -1.11 -11.47 17.91
C PHE A 224 -1.09 -12.73 18.77
N TRP A 225 -0.06 -13.56 18.62
CA TRP A 225 0.08 -14.83 19.33
C TRP A 225 0.26 -14.65 20.85
N ALA A 226 0.95 -13.59 21.29
CA ALA A 226 1.09 -13.29 22.72
C ALA A 226 -0.26 -12.97 23.41
N LYS A 227 -1.26 -12.50 22.65
CA LYS A 227 -2.62 -12.24 23.16
C LYS A 227 -3.54 -13.44 23.05
N MET A 228 -3.30 -14.32 22.08
CA MET A 228 -4.13 -15.50 21.78
C MET A 228 -3.67 -16.77 22.52
N SER A 229 -3.03 -16.62 23.69
CA SER A 229 -2.44 -17.75 24.42
C SER A 229 -3.43 -18.84 24.83
N ASP A 230 -4.71 -18.49 24.96
CA ASP A 230 -5.77 -19.42 25.37
C ASP A 230 -6.24 -20.29 24.19
N VAL A 231 -6.34 -19.73 22.99
CA VAL A 231 -6.72 -20.44 21.75
C VAL A 231 -5.62 -21.41 21.31
N LEU A 232 -4.36 -21.03 21.55
CA LEU A 232 -3.17 -21.81 21.22
C LEU A 232 -3.20 -23.25 21.75
N ARG A 233 -3.73 -23.45 22.97
CA ARG A 233 -3.67 -24.73 23.69
C ARG A 233 -4.79 -25.71 23.35
N HIS A 234 -5.78 -25.28 22.56
CA HIS A 234 -6.97 -26.08 22.32
C HIS A 234 -7.22 -26.32 20.84
N ASP A 235 -7.00 -25.33 19.98
CA ASP A 235 -7.48 -25.40 18.59
C ASP A 235 -6.36 -25.60 17.55
N ALA A 236 -5.12 -25.22 17.86
CA ALA A 236 -4.03 -25.20 16.88
C ALA A 236 -2.65 -25.62 17.44
N GLU A 237 -2.64 -26.44 18.51
CA GLU A 237 -1.40 -26.80 19.21
C GLU A 237 -0.38 -27.50 18.29
N GLU A 238 -0.85 -28.41 17.43
CA GLU A 238 0.03 -29.18 16.54
C GLU A 238 0.69 -28.28 15.48
N GLN A 239 -0.11 -27.46 14.78
CA GLN A 239 0.41 -26.57 13.75
C GLN A 239 1.31 -25.47 14.36
N PHE A 240 0.95 -24.96 15.53
CA PHE A 240 1.79 -24.01 16.25
C PHE A 240 3.12 -24.63 16.67
N LYS A 241 3.10 -25.86 17.19
CA LYS A 241 4.32 -26.60 17.53
C LYS A 241 5.20 -26.82 16.31
N ALA A 242 4.61 -27.18 15.16
CA ALA A 242 5.34 -27.31 13.91
C ALA A 242 6.00 -25.99 13.50
N LEU A 243 5.25 -24.88 13.54
CA LEU A 243 5.76 -23.53 13.26
C LEU A 243 6.95 -23.15 14.17
N CYS A 244 6.86 -23.45 15.45
CA CYS A 244 7.96 -23.20 16.41
C CYS A 244 9.23 -23.98 16.09
N LEU A 245 9.10 -25.20 15.56
CA LEU A 245 10.22 -26.06 15.19
C LEU A 245 10.82 -25.69 13.82
N GLU A 246 9.98 -25.30 12.87
CA GLU A 246 10.38 -24.82 11.54
C GLU A 246 11.10 -23.47 11.63
N HIS A 247 10.59 -22.56 12.48
CA HIS A 247 11.09 -21.20 12.63
C HIS A 247 11.39 -20.88 14.10
N PRO A 248 12.55 -21.28 14.65
CA PRO A 248 12.90 -21.01 16.06
C PRO A 248 12.91 -19.52 16.43
N GLN A 249 13.22 -18.65 15.48
CA GLN A 249 13.19 -17.20 15.69
C GLN A 249 11.78 -16.70 16.04
N PHE A 250 10.73 -17.29 15.47
CA PHE A 250 9.34 -16.95 15.83
C PHE A 250 9.06 -17.22 17.32
N SER A 251 9.53 -18.37 17.82
CA SER A 251 9.39 -18.72 19.24
C SER A 251 10.13 -17.74 20.15
N PHE A 252 11.31 -17.28 19.73
CA PHE A 252 12.10 -16.29 20.47
C PHE A 252 11.39 -14.93 20.51
N ASP A 253 10.92 -14.44 19.37
CA ASP A 253 10.22 -13.16 19.25
C ASP A 253 8.91 -13.17 20.06
N LEU A 254 8.18 -14.29 20.02
CA LEU A 254 6.97 -14.51 20.82
C LEU A 254 7.28 -14.52 22.33
N LEU A 255 8.32 -15.26 22.76
CA LEU A 255 8.71 -15.33 24.16
C LEU A 255 9.11 -13.95 24.68
N ASN A 256 9.95 -13.21 23.96
CA ASN A 256 10.33 -11.84 24.32
C ASN A 256 9.08 -10.97 24.47
N ARG A 257 8.12 -11.09 23.54
CA ARG A 257 6.90 -10.31 23.62
C ARG A 257 6.04 -10.64 24.84
N VAL A 258 5.93 -11.91 25.21
CA VAL A 258 5.20 -12.36 26.41
C VAL A 258 5.91 -11.87 27.68
N LEU A 259 7.24 -11.92 27.71
CA LEU A 259 8.04 -11.40 28.83
C LEU A 259 7.87 -9.89 28.98
N ASP A 260 7.94 -9.12 27.90
CA ASP A 260 7.69 -7.67 27.90
C ASP A 260 6.29 -7.34 28.45
N MET A 261 5.26 -8.09 28.02
CA MET A 261 3.90 -7.91 28.50
C MET A 261 3.77 -8.21 30.01
N LYS A 262 4.49 -9.23 30.50
CA LYS A 262 4.51 -9.59 31.93
C LYS A 262 5.24 -8.55 32.76
N GLU A 263 6.40 -8.07 32.29
CA GLU A 263 7.16 -7.02 32.97
C GLU A 263 6.36 -5.72 33.05
N LYS A 264 5.73 -5.32 31.95
CA LYS A 264 4.83 -4.15 31.93
C LYS A 264 3.71 -4.28 32.96
N ARG A 265 3.01 -5.41 33.01
CA ARG A 265 1.94 -5.67 34.00
C ARG A 265 2.47 -5.63 35.43
N ALA A 266 3.66 -6.16 35.68
CA ALA A 266 4.28 -6.11 37.01
C ALA A 266 4.56 -4.67 37.45
N ARG A 267 5.17 -3.85 36.58
CA ARG A 267 5.42 -2.43 36.84
C ARG A 267 4.13 -1.63 37.08
N GLU A 268 3.07 -1.90 36.31
CA GLU A 268 1.76 -1.25 36.51
C GLU A 268 1.16 -1.59 37.88
N ARG A 269 1.29 -2.84 38.34
CA ARG A 269 0.85 -3.24 39.69
C ARG A 269 1.65 -2.55 40.79
N ASP A 270 2.97 -2.47 40.66
CA ASP A 270 3.85 -1.83 41.66
C ASP A 270 3.59 -0.31 41.76
N ASN A 271 3.33 0.34 40.62
CA ASN A 271 2.93 1.75 40.57
C ASN A 271 1.55 1.99 41.22
N THR A 272 0.62 1.05 41.06
CA THR A 272 -0.74 1.16 41.64
C THR A 272 -0.78 0.78 43.12
N SER A 273 0.18 -0.01 43.60
CA SER A 273 0.29 -0.48 44.99
C SER A 273 1.21 0.39 45.86
N SER A 274 1.86 1.40 45.29
CA SER A 274 2.53 2.45 46.06
C SER A 274 1.48 3.27 46.81
N PRO A 275 1.53 3.37 48.17
CA PRO A 275 0.49 4.02 48.93
C PRO A 275 0.46 5.50 48.59
N ALA A 276 -0.69 5.98 48.11
CA ALA A 276 -0.96 7.40 47.95
C ALA A 276 -0.53 8.14 49.22
N PHE A 277 0.47 9.02 49.09
CA PHE A 277 0.96 9.87 50.15
C PHE A 277 -0.23 10.66 50.72
N LYS A 278 -0.79 10.19 51.84
CA LYS A 278 -1.74 10.97 52.64
C LYS A 278 -0.94 12.10 53.26
N GLY A 279 -0.86 13.22 52.54
CA GLY A 279 -0.30 14.46 53.06
C GLY A 279 -0.94 14.82 54.40
N PRO A 280 -0.20 15.50 55.30
CA PRO A 280 -0.63 15.70 56.67
C PRO A 280 -1.92 16.52 56.69
N ALA A 281 -2.98 15.93 57.26
CA ALA A 281 -4.25 16.59 57.48
C ALA A 281 -4.03 17.86 58.32
N ARG A 282 -4.17 19.03 57.69
CA ARG A 282 -4.21 20.32 58.40
C ARG A 282 -5.42 20.31 59.35
N LYS A 283 -5.16 20.10 60.64
CA LYS A 283 -6.12 20.35 61.73
C LYS A 283 -6.53 21.82 61.67
N ARG A 284 -7.77 22.10 61.21
CA ARG A 284 -8.41 23.39 61.47
C ARG A 284 -8.78 23.45 62.96
N SER A 285 -8.10 24.31 63.71
CA SER A 285 -8.51 24.67 65.07
C SER A 285 -9.84 25.41 65.02
N ARG A 286 -10.85 24.90 65.72
CA ARG A 286 -12.08 25.65 66.03
C ARG A 286 -11.73 26.66 67.13
N ALA A 287 -11.97 27.94 66.87
CA ALA A 287 -11.95 28.99 67.88
C ALA A 287 -13.18 28.84 68.79
N PHE A 288 -12.96 29.02 70.09
CA PHE A 288 -13.98 29.32 71.09
C PHE A 288 -13.97 30.83 71.34
#